data_AF-X0VF09-F1
#
_entry.id   AF-X0VF09-F1
#
_cell.length_a   1.000
_cell.length_b   1.000
_cell.length_c   1.000
_cell.angle_alpha   90.00
_cell.angle_beta   90.00
_cell.angle_gamma   90.00
#
_symmetry.space_group_name_H-M   'P 1'
#
loop_
_entity.id
_entity.type
_entity.pdbx_description
1 polymer ?
#
loop_
_entity_poly.entity_id
_entity_poly.type
_entity_poly.pdbx_seq_one_letter_code
_entity_poly.pdbx_strand_id
1 'polypeptide(L)'
;MSVTDDHKEENTCYYCGMPASAVDHTIPRIILESLREFKDTLQQMTRGRKLTVPCCGECNSMLGASYQRTLEERKQELKYRLRRKYKKLLAMPYWTDEQIDEFGFHLRDYIEESARQREVVEFRLRW
;
A
#
# COMPACT_ATOMS: atom_id res chain seq x y z
N MET A 1 -27.33 2.70 24.72
CA MET A 1 -25.86 2.60 24.57
C MET A 1 -25.61 2.10 23.17
N SER A 2 -25.28 3.01 22.28
CA SER A 2 -25.13 2.77 20.84
C SER A 2 -23.89 1.91 20.62
N VAL A 3 -24.10 0.69 20.11
CA VAL A 3 -23.01 -0.20 19.68
C VAL A 3 -22.34 0.49 18.50
N THR A 4 -21.13 0.98 18.70
CA THR A 4 -20.33 1.60 17.64
C THR A 4 -19.86 0.55 16.65
N ASP A 5 -19.96 0.94 15.39
CA ASP A 5 -19.73 0.23 14.15
C ASP A 5 -18.24 -0.21 13.99
N ASP A 6 -17.85 -1.32 14.65
CA ASP A 6 -16.47 -1.83 14.71
C ASP A 6 -16.02 -2.64 13.46
N HIS A 7 -16.87 -2.80 12.44
CA HIS A 7 -16.57 -3.64 11.26
C HIS A 7 -15.87 -2.91 10.10
N LYS A 8 -15.51 -1.63 10.25
CA LYS A 8 -15.05 -0.79 9.13
C LYS A 8 -13.57 -0.96 8.76
N GLU A 9 -12.75 -1.58 9.63
CA GLU A 9 -11.29 -1.71 9.40
C GLU A 9 -10.87 -2.95 8.60
N GLU A 10 -11.67 -4.01 8.54
CA GLU A 10 -11.24 -5.29 7.92
C GLU A 10 -11.18 -5.23 6.38
N ASN A 11 -11.90 -4.30 5.76
CA ASN A 11 -11.98 -4.16 4.30
C ASN A 11 -11.05 -3.09 3.72
N THR A 12 -10.22 -2.44 4.53
CA THR A 12 -9.35 -1.35 4.06
C THR A 12 -7.87 -1.71 4.24
N CYS A 13 -7.07 -1.44 3.22
CA CYS A 13 -5.64 -1.63 3.24
C CYS A 13 -5.00 -0.71 4.28
N TYR A 14 -4.39 -1.32 5.30
CA TYR A 14 -3.68 -0.64 6.38
C TYR A 14 -2.67 0.40 5.89
N TYR A 15 -2.09 0.15 4.72
CA TYR A 15 -1.05 1.01 4.16
C TYR A 15 -1.59 2.18 3.35
N CYS A 16 -2.44 1.91 2.36
CA CYS A 16 -2.76 2.89 1.33
C CYS A 16 -4.24 3.25 1.22
N GLY A 17 -5.10 2.70 2.08
CA GLY A 17 -6.53 3.03 2.11
C GLY A 17 -7.37 2.39 1.00
N MET A 18 -6.78 1.68 0.04
CA MET A 18 -7.53 0.91 -0.97
C MET A 18 -8.24 -0.30 -0.34
N PRO A 19 -9.25 -0.91 -0.99
CA PRO A 19 -9.86 -2.13 -0.48
C PRO A 19 -8.82 -3.23 -0.19
N ALA A 20 -8.93 -3.84 0.98
CA ALA A 20 -8.09 -4.97 1.36
C ALA A 20 -8.50 -6.21 0.55
N SER A 21 -7.50 -6.94 0.06
CA SER A 21 -7.67 -8.20 -0.67
C SER A 21 -6.62 -9.25 -0.32
N ALA A 22 -5.78 -8.94 0.67
CA ALA A 22 -4.69 -9.77 1.15
C ALA A 22 -4.42 -9.48 2.64
N VAL A 23 -3.58 -10.32 3.25
CA VAL A 23 -3.07 -10.14 4.61
C VAL A 23 -1.55 -10.07 4.55
N ASP A 24 -0.99 -8.95 4.98
CA ASP A 24 0.45 -8.81 5.12
C ASP A 24 0.92 -9.46 6.42
N HIS A 25 1.97 -10.27 6.32
CA HIS A 25 2.66 -10.81 7.49
C HIS A 25 3.88 -9.92 7.75
N THR A 26 3.74 -9.01 8.73
CA THR A 26 4.70 -7.92 8.98
C THR A 26 6.09 -8.42 9.37
N ILE A 27 6.15 -9.67 9.84
CA ILE A 27 7.35 -10.47 9.96
C ILE A 27 7.22 -11.63 8.96
N PRO A 28 8.11 -11.74 7.97
CA PRO A 28 8.10 -12.85 7.02
C PRO A 28 8.10 -14.20 7.74
N ARG A 29 7.22 -15.11 7.29
CA ARG A 29 7.06 -16.45 7.90
C ARG A 29 8.38 -17.22 7.96
N ILE A 30 9.22 -17.11 6.93
CA ILE A 30 10.53 -17.76 6.89
C ILE A 30 11.45 -17.33 8.06
N ILE A 31 11.34 -16.08 8.53
CA ILE A 31 12.10 -15.59 9.69
C ILE A 31 11.50 -16.15 10.98
N LEU A 32 10.18 -16.23 11.09
CA LEU A 32 9.51 -16.82 12.25
C LEU A 32 9.84 -18.31 12.37
N GLU A 33 9.86 -19.03 11.26
CA GLU A 33 10.17 -20.45 11.19
C GLU A 33 11.63 -20.73 11.57
N SER A 34 12.59 -19.92 11.11
CA SER A 34 14.00 -20.09 11.45
C SER A 34 14.31 -19.82 12.92
N LEU A 35 13.47 -19.04 13.61
CA LEU A 35 13.62 -18.70 15.02
C LEU A 35 12.80 -19.60 15.97
N ARG A 36 12.11 -20.62 15.45
CA ARG A 36 11.15 -21.44 16.24
C ARG A 36 11.79 -22.10 17.46
N GLU A 37 13.04 -22.56 17.33
CA GLU A 37 13.79 -23.20 18.41
C GLU A 37 14.40 -22.18 19.40
N PHE A 38 14.52 -20.91 19.00
CA PHE A 38 15.08 -19.82 19.80
C PHE A 38 13.98 -18.99 20.47
N LYS A 39 13.26 -19.61 21.42
CA LYS A 39 12.04 -19.06 22.03
C LYS A 39 12.19 -17.65 22.60
N ASP A 40 13.29 -17.35 23.29
CA ASP A 40 13.53 -16.02 23.87
C ASP A 40 13.72 -14.95 22.78
N THR A 41 14.46 -15.29 21.72
CA THR A 41 14.64 -14.42 20.55
C THR A 41 13.32 -14.19 19.83
N LEU A 42 12.54 -15.24 19.61
CA LEU A 42 11.22 -15.16 18.98
C LEU A 42 10.26 -14.29 19.81
N GLN A 43 10.25 -14.46 21.13
CA GLN A 43 9.44 -13.66 22.04
C GLN A 43 9.86 -12.19 21.97
N GLN A 44 11.15 -11.89 22.05
CA GLN A 44 11.65 -10.52 21.94
C GLN A 44 11.31 -9.88 20.58
N MET A 45 11.38 -10.65 19.49
CA MET A 45 11.10 -10.14 18.15
C MET A 45 9.61 -9.88 17.90
N THR A 46 8.71 -10.63 18.55
CA THR A 46 7.26 -10.53 18.34
C THR A 46 6.53 -9.70 19.40
N ARG A 47 7.13 -9.50 20.58
CA ARG A 47 6.52 -8.79 21.71
C ARG A 47 6.05 -7.39 21.31
N GLY A 48 4.77 -7.12 21.53
CA GLY A 48 4.15 -5.82 21.27
C GLY A 48 3.98 -5.47 19.78
N ARG A 49 4.24 -6.40 18.85
CA ARG A 49 4.08 -6.16 17.41
C ARG A 49 2.77 -6.71 16.89
N LYS A 50 2.16 -5.97 15.97
CA LYS A 50 1.06 -6.45 15.13
C LYS A 50 1.64 -7.32 14.02
N LEU A 51 1.45 -8.64 14.11
CA LEU A 51 2.05 -9.63 13.20
C LEU A 51 1.37 -9.68 11.83
N THR A 52 0.10 -9.29 11.76
CA THR A 52 -0.68 -9.28 10.53
C THR A 52 -1.52 -8.02 10.40
N VAL A 53 -1.65 -7.49 9.19
CA VAL A 53 -2.56 -6.38 8.86
C VAL A 53 -3.31 -6.64 7.54
N PRO A 54 -4.56 -6.20 7.40
CA PRO A 54 -5.26 -6.23 6.13
C PRO A 54 -4.56 -5.27 5.14
N CYS A 55 -4.37 -5.71 3.90
CA CYS A 55 -3.73 -4.92 2.85
C CYS A 55 -4.33 -5.23 1.48
N CYS A 56 -4.12 -4.35 0.51
CA CYS A 56 -4.43 -4.67 -0.89
C CYS A 56 -3.32 -5.54 -1.48
N GLY A 57 -3.66 -6.36 -2.47
CA GLY A 57 -2.72 -7.29 -3.11
C GLY A 57 -1.45 -6.64 -3.66
N GLU A 58 -1.53 -5.40 -4.13
CA GLU A 58 -0.34 -4.68 -4.60
C GLU A 58 0.59 -4.28 -3.46
N CYS A 59 0.09 -3.71 -2.37
CA CYS A 59 0.92 -3.36 -1.22
C CYS A 59 1.59 -4.59 -0.63
N ASN A 60 0.85 -5.71 -0.53
CA ASN A 60 1.39 -7.00 -0.11
C ASN A 60 2.54 -7.44 -1.02
N SER A 61 2.32 -7.45 -2.34
CA SER A 61 3.30 -7.89 -3.32
C SER A 61 4.53 -7.00 -3.34
N MET A 62 4.34 -5.68 -3.20
CA MET A 62 5.43 -4.72 -3.15
C MET A 62 6.28 -4.89 -1.91
N LEU A 63 5.72 -5.20 -0.75
CA LEU A 63 6.49 -5.42 0.48
C LEU A 63 7.15 -6.80 0.51
N GLY A 64 6.43 -7.81 0.05
CA GLY A 64 6.89 -9.21 -0.03
C GLY A 64 7.52 -9.69 1.28
N ALA A 65 8.62 -10.44 1.15
CA ALA A 65 9.39 -10.96 2.28
C ALA A 65 10.40 -9.96 2.87
N SER A 66 10.30 -8.66 2.56
CA SER A 66 11.16 -7.67 3.22
C SER A 66 10.84 -7.57 4.70
N TYR A 67 11.85 -7.35 5.53
CA TYR A 67 11.69 -7.17 6.96
C TYR A 67 11.89 -5.70 7.32
N GLN A 68 10.93 -5.15 8.05
CA GLN A 68 11.05 -3.88 8.75
C GLN A 68 10.68 -4.11 10.21
N ARG A 69 11.32 -3.38 11.12
CA ARG A 69 11.16 -3.58 12.56
C ARG A 69 9.79 -3.08 13.02
N THR A 70 9.32 -1.98 12.44
CA THR A 70 8.03 -1.36 12.79
C THR A 70 7.08 -1.28 11.60
N LEU A 71 5.78 -1.17 11.88
CA LEU A 71 4.78 -0.90 10.84
C LEU A 71 5.03 0.44 10.16
N GLU A 72 5.61 1.41 10.86
CA GLU A 72 5.95 2.72 10.31
C GLU A 72 7.11 2.63 9.32
N GLU A 73 8.19 1.94 9.67
CA GLU A 73 9.29 1.65 8.72
C GLU A 73 8.77 0.91 7.50
N ARG A 74 7.89 -0.08 7.70
CA ARG A 74 7.26 -0.85 6.62
C ARG A 74 6.43 0.04 5.71
N LYS A 75 5.68 0.97 6.30
CA LYS A 75 4.98 2.04 5.60
C LYS A 75 5.97 2.83 4.74
N GLN A 76 7.00 3.43 5.32
CA GLN A 76 7.97 4.26 4.59
C GLN A 76 8.61 3.53 3.40
N GLU A 77 8.98 2.26 3.58
CA GLU A 77 9.49 1.41 2.50
C GLU A 77 8.47 1.26 1.37
N LEU A 78 7.21 0.98 1.71
CA LEU A 78 6.15 0.87 0.72
C LEU A 78 5.90 2.21 0.00
N LYS A 79 5.93 3.35 0.70
CA LYS A 79 5.77 4.68 0.09
C LYS A 79 6.87 4.95 -0.93
N TYR A 80 8.11 4.59 -0.60
CA TYR A 80 9.24 4.67 -1.51
C TYR A 80 9.01 3.79 -2.77
N ARG A 81 8.58 2.53 -2.59
CA ARG A 81 8.30 1.61 -3.70
C ARG A 81 7.15 2.10 -4.58
N LEU A 82 6.07 2.62 -4.00
CA LEU A 82 4.93 3.19 -4.73
C LEU A 82 5.35 4.40 -5.57
N ARG A 83 6.07 5.36 -4.99
CA ARG A 83 6.58 6.53 -5.73
C ARG A 83 7.49 6.10 -6.89
N ARG A 84 8.35 5.11 -6.67
CA ARG A 84 9.23 4.59 -7.71
C ARG A 84 8.45 3.91 -8.83
N LYS A 85 7.46 3.07 -8.50
CA LYS A 85 6.61 2.38 -9.49
C LYS A 85 5.82 3.38 -10.34
N TYR A 86 5.20 4.36 -9.71
CA TYR A 86 4.32 5.32 -10.38
C TYR A 86 5.01 6.63 -10.78
N LYS A 87 6.34 6.67 -10.77
CA LYS A 87 7.12 7.89 -11.06
C LYS A 87 6.70 8.58 -12.36
N LYS A 88 6.48 7.81 -13.43
CA LYS A 88 6.08 8.35 -14.74
C LYS A 88 4.70 8.98 -14.70
N LEU A 89 3.74 8.31 -14.05
CA LEU A 89 2.37 8.76 -13.92
C LEU A 89 2.28 10.04 -13.06
N LEU A 90 3.03 10.07 -11.95
CA LEU A 90 3.12 11.23 -11.06
C LEU A 90 3.82 12.43 -11.70
N ALA A 91 4.70 12.20 -12.68
CA ALA A 91 5.39 13.26 -13.42
C ALA A 91 4.61 13.74 -14.66
N MET A 92 3.45 13.13 -14.95
CA MET A 92 2.64 13.52 -16.10
C MET A 92 2.13 14.95 -15.93
N PRO A 93 2.18 15.80 -16.98
CA PRO A 93 1.63 17.15 -16.92
C PRO A 93 0.12 17.12 -16.63
N TYR A 94 -0.36 18.21 -16.05
CA TYR A 94 -1.78 18.49 -15.97
C TYR A 94 -2.21 19.12 -17.29
N TRP A 95 -3.29 18.61 -17.86
CA TRP A 95 -3.92 19.15 -19.06
C TRP A 95 -5.26 19.75 -18.65
N THR A 96 -5.58 20.91 -19.20
CA THR A 96 -6.92 21.48 -19.05
C THR A 96 -7.88 20.82 -20.04
N ASP A 97 -9.18 20.93 -19.78
CA ASP A 97 -10.20 20.36 -20.66
C ASP A 97 -10.08 20.91 -22.09
N GLU A 98 -9.73 22.20 -22.24
CA GLU A 98 -9.53 22.82 -23.56
C GLU A 98 -8.34 22.20 -24.32
N GLN A 99 -7.24 21.89 -23.62
CA GLN A 99 -6.09 21.23 -24.24
C GLN A 99 -6.41 19.80 -24.63
N ILE A 100 -7.20 19.10 -23.81
CA ILE A 100 -7.67 17.74 -24.08
C ILE A 100 -8.59 17.72 -25.30
N ASP A 101 -9.40 18.76 -25.48
CA ASP A 101 -10.32 18.89 -26.59
C ASP A 101 -9.63 19.01 -27.95
N GLU A 102 -8.43 19.59 -27.98
CA GLU A 102 -7.58 19.67 -29.19
C GLU A 102 -6.95 18.32 -29.57
N PHE A 103 -6.96 17.33 -28.66
CA PHE A 103 -6.38 16.02 -28.94
C PHE A 103 -7.35 15.09 -29.66
N GLY A 104 -6.78 14.26 -30.53
CA GLY A 104 -7.50 13.14 -31.14
C GLY A 104 -7.97 12.13 -30.10
N PHE A 105 -9.04 11.40 -30.43
CA PHE A 105 -9.76 10.48 -29.54
C PHE A 105 -8.86 9.58 -28.68
N HIS A 106 -7.88 8.91 -29.29
CA HIS A 106 -7.01 7.98 -28.57
C HIS A 106 -6.09 8.64 -27.54
N LEU A 107 -5.59 9.85 -27.83
CA LEU A 107 -4.72 10.57 -26.91
C LEU A 107 -5.51 11.15 -25.74
N ARG A 108 -6.72 11.64 -26.02
CA ARG A 108 -7.68 12.07 -24.99
C ARG A 108 -7.99 10.95 -24.01
N ASP A 109 -8.44 9.80 -24.50
CA ASP A 109 -8.77 8.63 -23.67
C ASP A 109 -7.59 8.19 -22.78
N TYR A 110 -6.38 8.18 -23.34
CA TYR A 110 -5.16 7.88 -22.59
C TYR A 110 -4.87 8.91 -21.48
N ILE A 111 -5.03 10.21 -21.75
CA ILE A 111 -4.77 11.28 -20.78
C ILE A 111 -5.79 11.22 -19.64
N GLU A 112 -7.07 11.04 -19.95
CA GLU A 112 -8.14 10.95 -18.97
C GLU A 112 -7.98 9.72 -18.06
N GLU A 113 -7.67 8.56 -18.63
CA GLU A 113 -7.37 7.35 -17.85
C GLU A 113 -6.13 7.57 -16.97
N SER A 114 -5.07 8.17 -17.52
CA SER A 114 -3.86 8.45 -16.75
C SER A 114 -4.11 9.46 -15.62
N ALA A 115 -4.98 10.45 -15.82
CA ALA A 115 -5.38 11.39 -14.78
C ALA A 115 -6.12 10.68 -13.64
N ARG A 116 -7.10 9.83 -13.98
CA ARG A 116 -7.83 8.99 -13.00
C ARG A 116 -6.88 8.08 -12.21
N GLN A 117 -5.94 7.43 -12.89
CA GLN A 117 -4.94 6.60 -12.21
C GLN A 117 -4.02 7.43 -11.31
N ARG A 118 -3.62 8.64 -11.73
CA ARG A 118 -2.77 9.52 -10.93
C ARG A 118 -3.46 9.91 -9.62
N GLU A 119 -4.75 10.26 -9.65
CA GLU A 119 -5.53 10.58 -8.45
C GLU A 119 -5.54 9.43 -7.44
N VAL A 120 -5.72 8.19 -7.91
CA VAL A 120 -5.66 6.99 -7.06
C VAL A 120 -4.27 6.84 -6.45
N VAL A 121 -3.20 7.02 -7.22
CA VAL A 121 -1.83 6.93 -6.71
C VAL A 121 -1.54 8.03 -5.69
N GLU A 122 -1.96 9.27 -5.96
CA GLU A 122 -1.80 10.39 -5.04
C GLU A 122 -2.53 10.11 -3.72
N PHE A 123 -3.78 9.66 -3.78
CA PHE A 123 -4.54 9.23 -2.59
C PHE A 123 -3.74 8.20 -1.76
N ARG A 124 -3.18 7.19 -2.41
CA ARG A 124 -2.39 6.12 -1.77
C ARG A 124 -1.08 6.61 -1.14
N LEU A 125 -0.65 7.85 -1.42
CA LEU A 125 0.57 8.48 -0.91
C LEU A 125 0.32 9.60 0.11
N ARG A 126 -0.94 9.88 0.51
CA ARG A 126 -1.33 11.01 1.38
C ARG A 126 -0.99 10.87 2.86
N TRP A 127 -0.61 9.70 3.32
CA TRP A 127 -0.27 9.41 4.72
C TRP A 127 1.22 9.59 5.00
#